data_AF-A0A9R1UQB1-F1
#
_entry.id   AF-A0A9R1UQB1-F1
#
_cell.length_a   1.000
_cell.length_b   1.000
_cell.length_c   1.000
_cell.angle_alpha   90.00
_cell.angle_beta   90.00
_cell.angle_gamma   90.00
#
_symmetry.space_group_name_H-M   'P 1'
#
loop_
_entity.id
_entity.type
_entity.pdbx_description
1 polymer ?
#
loop_
_entity_poly.entity_id
_entity_poly.type
_entity_poly.pdbx_seq_one_letter_code
_entity_poly.pdbx_strand_id
1 'polypeptide(L)'
;MIRTHEILKSFLLLWLTQALGIKGKLFAKKRYAEKAQMKKTLVSLLYFYHSLSSYGINFFLFAPSKLLAMHEESSSRRKVDDDVLEYVVPAYLLDRETTTCAKILSNKVKQKRKEKVGKWDVPLPKVRPVAEDEMFKVIRTGKRKTKQWKRMITKVTFVGQGFTRKPPKYEKFIRPTGLRRNI
;
A
#
# COMPACT_ATOMS: atom_id res chain seq x y z
N MET A 1 -46.01 -7.72 18.58
CA MET A 1 -44.54 -7.60 18.66
C MET A 1 -43.85 -7.26 17.32
N ILE A 2 -44.58 -6.89 16.26
CA ILE A 2 -44.01 -6.69 14.90
C ILE A 2 -43.74 -5.19 14.59
N ARG A 3 -44.46 -4.26 15.23
CA ARG A 3 -44.29 -2.81 14.99
C ARG A 3 -42.98 -2.22 15.53
N THR A 4 -42.40 -2.78 16.59
CA THR A 4 -41.16 -2.25 17.20
C THR A 4 -39.94 -2.43 16.29
N HIS A 5 -39.91 -3.52 15.51
CA HIS A 5 -38.80 -3.86 14.63
C HIS A 5 -38.75 -3.01 13.36
N GLU A 6 -39.91 -2.63 12.83
CA GLU A 6 -40.08 -1.73 11.67
C GLU A 6 -39.71 -0.28 12.01
N ILE A 7 -40.06 0.18 13.22
CA ILE A 7 -39.71 1.52 13.71
C ILE A 7 -38.18 1.66 13.86
N LEU A 8 -37.50 0.65 14.42
CA LEU A 8 -36.04 0.66 14.58
C LEU A 8 -35.30 0.64 13.23
N LYS A 9 -35.77 -0.13 12.25
CA LYS A 9 -35.21 -0.12 10.89
C LYS A 9 -35.38 1.24 10.22
N SER A 10 -36.55 1.87 10.38
CA SER A 10 -36.84 3.20 9.84
C SER A 10 -35.95 4.29 10.47
N PHE A 11 -35.70 4.22 11.78
CA PHE A 11 -34.79 5.13 12.49
C PHE A 11 -33.33 4.97 12.05
N LEU A 12 -32.88 3.72 11.85
CA LEU A 12 -31.52 3.43 11.38
C LEU A 12 -31.28 3.87 9.94
N LEU A 13 -32.31 3.74 9.09
CA LEU A 13 -32.29 4.20 7.69
C LEU A 13 -32.25 5.72 7.62
N LEU A 14 -33.02 6.43 8.47
CA LEU A 14 -33.02 7.89 8.55
C LEU A 14 -31.66 8.47 8.97
N TRP A 15 -30.98 7.80 9.92
CA TRP A 15 -29.64 8.20 10.36
C TRP A 15 -28.56 7.97 9.27
N LEU A 16 -28.77 6.98 8.40
CA LEU A 16 -27.93 6.74 7.22
C LEU A 16 -28.09 7.83 6.15
N THR A 17 -29.30 8.38 5.98
CA THR A 17 -29.59 9.42 4.96
C THR A 17 -29.18 10.83 5.39
N GLN A 18 -29.03 11.11 6.69
CA GLN A 18 -28.70 12.46 7.20
C GLN A 18 -27.20 12.82 7.18
N ALA A 19 -26.30 11.86 7.00
CA ALA A 19 -24.86 12.13 6.99
C ALA A 19 -24.39 12.65 5.62
N LEU A 20 -24.47 13.97 5.40
CA LEU A 20 -24.02 14.61 4.17
C LEU A 20 -22.51 14.89 4.15
N GLY A 21 -21.92 14.92 2.95
CA GLY A 21 -20.53 15.32 2.72
C GLY A 21 -19.47 14.34 3.26
N ILE A 22 -18.40 14.88 3.88
CA ILE A 22 -17.24 14.10 4.34
C ILE A 22 -17.63 13.10 5.44
N LYS A 23 -18.58 13.47 6.30
CA LYS A 23 -19.06 12.62 7.39
C LYS A 23 -19.76 11.36 6.85
N GLY A 24 -20.55 11.48 5.79
CA GLY A 24 -21.16 10.34 5.10
C GLY A 24 -20.12 9.40 4.48
N LYS A 25 -19.10 9.96 3.80
CA LYS A 25 -18.00 9.16 3.21
C LYS A 25 -17.18 8.40 4.25
N LEU A 26 -16.88 9.03 5.38
CA LEU A 26 -16.21 8.38 6.52
C LEU A 26 -17.06 7.27 7.12
N PHE A 27 -18.35 7.51 7.28
CA PHE A 27 -19.29 6.53 7.82
C PHE A 27 -19.42 5.29 6.91
N ALA A 28 -19.57 5.50 5.60
CA ALA A 28 -19.60 4.41 4.62
C ALA A 28 -18.30 3.58 4.62
N LYS A 29 -17.14 4.23 4.75
CA LYS A 29 -15.83 3.55 4.81
C LYS A 29 -15.69 2.70 6.09
N LYS A 30 -16.10 3.23 7.25
CA LYS A 30 -16.14 2.48 8.51
C LYS A 30 -17.06 1.27 8.42
N ARG A 31 -18.28 1.45 7.91
CA ARG A 31 -19.26 0.38 7.69
C ARG A 31 -18.77 -0.71 6.73
N TYR A 32 -18.05 -0.36 5.67
CA TYR A 32 -17.49 -1.35 4.75
C TYR A 32 -16.40 -2.19 5.42
N ALA A 33 -15.53 -1.56 6.23
CA ALA A 33 -14.51 -2.27 7.02
C ALA A 33 -15.14 -3.20 8.07
N GLU A 34 -16.14 -2.72 8.81
CA GLU A 34 -16.91 -3.49 9.80
C GLU A 34 -17.62 -4.69 9.13
N LYS A 35 -18.28 -4.48 7.98
CA LYS A 35 -18.91 -5.56 7.23
C LYS A 35 -17.89 -6.58 6.72
N ALA A 36 -16.72 -6.15 6.27
CA ALA A 36 -15.67 -7.06 5.82
C ALA A 36 -15.08 -7.89 6.97
N GLN A 37 -14.88 -7.28 8.16
CA GLN A 37 -14.47 -8.00 9.37
C GLN A 37 -15.53 -9.02 9.79
N MET A 38 -16.80 -8.61 9.83
CA MET A 38 -17.92 -9.49 10.19
C MET A 38 -18.11 -10.63 9.19
N LYS A 39 -17.88 -10.41 7.89
CA LYS A 39 -17.92 -11.50 6.90
C LYS A 39 -16.80 -12.51 7.11
N LYS A 40 -15.58 -12.06 7.43
CA LYS A 40 -14.46 -12.97 7.75
C LYS A 40 -14.74 -13.79 9.01
N THR A 41 -15.33 -13.17 10.05
CA THR A 41 -15.68 -13.88 11.29
C THR A 41 -16.82 -14.88 11.08
N LEU A 42 -17.85 -14.52 10.32
CA LEU A 42 -18.99 -15.39 9.98
C LEU A 42 -18.60 -16.57 9.09
N VAL A 43 -17.79 -16.35 8.05
CA VAL A 43 -17.26 -17.43 7.20
C VAL A 43 -16.50 -18.43 8.07
N SER A 44 -15.63 -17.94 8.95
CA SER A 44 -14.94 -18.78 9.93
C SER A 44 -15.87 -19.48 10.94
N LEU A 45 -17.06 -18.94 11.26
CA LEU A 45 -18.06 -19.61 12.11
C LEU A 45 -18.83 -20.72 11.36
N LEU A 46 -19.12 -20.52 10.07
CA LEU A 46 -19.79 -21.52 9.23
C LEU A 46 -18.92 -22.76 9.01
N TYR A 47 -17.61 -22.57 8.78
CA TYR A 47 -16.64 -23.67 8.69
C TYR A 47 -16.56 -24.48 10.01
N PHE A 48 -16.63 -23.80 11.16
CA PHE A 48 -16.61 -24.46 12.47
C PHE A 48 -17.90 -25.27 12.73
N TYR A 49 -19.06 -24.74 12.34
CA TYR A 49 -20.35 -25.43 12.48
C TYR A 49 -20.46 -26.68 11.60
N HIS A 50 -19.98 -26.62 10.35
CA HIS A 50 -19.92 -27.78 9.46
C HIS A 50 -18.95 -28.86 9.96
N SER A 51 -17.83 -28.47 10.57
CA SER A 51 -16.90 -29.43 11.20
C SER A 51 -17.55 -30.14 12.39
N LEU A 52 -18.28 -29.42 13.25
CA LEU A 52 -18.92 -29.99 14.45
C LEU A 52 -20.19 -30.80 14.16
N SER A 53 -20.90 -30.51 13.08
CA SER A 53 -22.06 -31.31 12.64
C SER A 53 -21.67 -32.74 12.22
N SER A 54 -20.40 -32.98 11.84
CA SER A 54 -19.88 -34.33 11.61
C SER A 54 -19.62 -35.11 12.91
N TYR A 55 -19.60 -34.43 14.06
CA TYR A 55 -19.34 -35.03 15.39
C TYR A 55 -20.59 -35.08 16.30
N GLY A 56 -21.79 -34.66 15.82
CA GLY A 56 -23.08 -34.96 16.47
C GLY A 56 -23.44 -34.19 17.76
N ILE A 57 -22.94 -32.97 17.97
CA ILE A 57 -23.15 -32.21 19.23
C ILE A 57 -24.10 -31.01 19.01
N ASN A 58 -25.17 -30.88 19.80
CA ASN A 58 -26.15 -29.78 19.75
C ASN A 58 -25.72 -28.56 20.61
N PHE A 59 -25.87 -27.36 20.04
CA PHE A 59 -25.20 -26.12 20.47
C PHE A 59 -26.17 -25.16 21.20
N PHE A 60 -26.24 -25.19 22.54
CA PHE A 60 -26.96 -24.15 23.30
C PHE A 60 -26.11 -23.40 24.34
N LEU A 61 -24.84 -23.72 24.52
CA LEU A 61 -23.98 -23.03 25.50
C LEU A 61 -22.56 -22.94 24.96
N PHE A 62 -22.21 -21.85 24.25
CA PHE A 62 -20.80 -21.47 24.12
C PHE A 62 -20.58 -19.99 23.73
N ALA A 63 -19.96 -19.23 24.63
CA ALA A 63 -19.37 -17.90 24.38
C ALA A 63 -18.16 -18.01 23.43
N PRO A 64 -17.71 -16.96 22.73
CA PRO A 64 -16.90 -17.13 21.52
C PRO A 64 -15.48 -17.67 21.79
N SER A 65 -15.25 -18.91 21.38
CA SER A 65 -13.99 -19.68 21.38
C SER A 65 -12.82 -19.04 20.64
N LYS A 66 -13.03 -18.09 19.73
CA LYS A 66 -11.94 -17.60 18.86
C LYS A 66 -10.89 -16.77 19.59
N LEU A 67 -11.21 -16.24 20.77
CA LEU A 67 -10.22 -15.62 21.66
C LEU A 67 -9.37 -16.69 22.37
N LEU A 68 -9.96 -17.86 22.66
CA LEU A 68 -9.28 -19.00 23.28
C LEU A 68 -8.48 -19.82 22.27
N ALA A 69 -8.96 -20.03 21.03
CA ALA A 69 -8.22 -20.77 20.00
C ALA A 69 -6.97 -20.03 19.51
N MET A 70 -7.02 -18.70 19.30
CA MET A 70 -5.82 -17.91 19.01
C MET A 70 -4.86 -17.82 20.21
N HIS A 71 -5.38 -17.88 21.45
CA HIS A 71 -4.58 -17.92 22.68
C HIS A 71 -3.98 -19.32 22.97
N GLU A 72 -4.68 -20.39 22.59
CA GLU A 72 -4.24 -21.80 22.61
C GLU A 72 -3.23 -22.09 21.49
N GLU A 73 -3.38 -21.49 20.30
CA GLU A 73 -2.42 -21.58 19.20
C GLU A 73 -1.11 -20.80 19.48
N SER A 74 -1.15 -19.76 20.33
CA SER A 74 0.06 -19.05 20.79
C SER A 74 0.70 -19.68 22.04
N SER A 75 -0.07 -20.37 22.89
CA SER A 75 0.45 -21.06 24.08
C SER A 75 0.94 -22.48 23.78
N SER A 76 0.42 -23.17 22.76
CA SER A 76 0.95 -24.47 22.31
C SER A 76 2.10 -24.30 21.31
N ARG A 77 3.30 -24.00 21.81
CA ARG A 77 4.53 -24.20 21.02
C ARG A 77 4.75 -25.70 20.82
N ARG A 78 4.21 -26.25 19.74
CA ARG A 78 4.60 -27.58 19.27
C ARG A 78 6.01 -27.47 18.70
N LYS A 79 6.94 -28.29 19.21
CA LYS A 79 8.19 -28.54 18.48
C LYS A 79 7.80 -29.27 17.21
N VAL A 80 8.20 -28.73 16.06
CA VAL A 80 8.03 -29.42 14.78
C VAL A 80 9.09 -30.53 14.76
N ASP A 81 8.67 -31.78 14.56
CA ASP A 81 9.60 -32.89 14.39
C ASP A 81 10.41 -32.72 13.08
N ASP A 82 11.73 -32.85 13.18
CA ASP A 82 12.72 -32.61 12.12
C ASP A 82 12.76 -33.76 11.08
N ASP A 83 11.62 -34.17 10.53
CA ASP A 83 11.60 -35.10 9.40
C ASP A 83 11.80 -34.32 8.09
N VAL A 84 13.05 -34.36 7.60
CA VAL A 84 13.52 -33.64 6.41
C VAL A 84 12.81 -34.18 5.16
N LEU A 85 11.73 -33.50 4.74
CA LEU A 85 11.12 -33.69 3.43
C LEU A 85 12.08 -33.17 2.34
N GLU A 86 12.27 -33.92 1.26
CA GLU A 86 13.19 -33.66 0.13
C GLU A 86 12.94 -32.31 -0.61
N TYR A 87 11.89 -31.58 -0.22
CA TYR A 87 11.50 -30.27 -0.72
C TYR A 87 11.78 -29.12 0.26
N VAL A 88 12.55 -29.33 1.34
CA VAL A 88 12.95 -28.24 2.25
C VAL A 88 14.13 -27.46 1.63
N VAL A 89 13.79 -26.41 0.90
CA VAL A 89 14.73 -25.42 0.41
C VAL A 89 15.17 -24.53 1.60
N PRO A 90 16.48 -24.30 1.82
CA PRO A 90 16.95 -23.46 2.92
C PRO A 90 16.27 -22.08 2.93
N ALA A 91 16.03 -21.51 4.11
CA ALA A 91 15.23 -20.29 4.25
C ALA A 91 15.66 -19.11 3.36
N TYR A 92 16.96 -19.03 3.01
CA TYR A 92 17.53 -18.01 2.13
C TYR A 92 17.34 -18.27 0.62
N LEU A 93 16.76 -19.41 0.23
CA LEU A 93 16.40 -19.79 -1.14
C LEU A 93 14.88 -19.88 -1.38
N LEU A 94 14.04 -19.78 -0.35
CA LEU A 94 12.58 -19.95 -0.47
C LEU A 94 11.95 -18.96 -1.46
N ASP A 95 12.45 -17.72 -1.50
CA ASP A 95 11.94 -16.65 -2.36
C ASP A 95 12.62 -16.59 -3.74
N ARG A 96 13.51 -17.54 -4.04
CA ARG A 96 14.23 -17.64 -5.32
C ARG A 96 13.73 -18.87 -6.07
N GLU A 97 12.60 -18.75 -6.76
CA GLU A 97 11.95 -19.85 -7.48
C GLU A 97 12.92 -20.71 -8.33
N THR A 98 13.07 -21.99 -7.99
CA THR A 98 13.75 -23.00 -8.80
C THR A 98 12.82 -23.47 -9.92
N THR A 99 12.88 -22.78 -11.05
CA THR A 99 12.11 -23.13 -12.24
C THR A 99 12.46 -24.55 -12.71
N THR A 100 11.47 -25.33 -13.15
CA THR A 100 11.69 -26.70 -13.65
C THR A 100 12.47 -26.69 -14.98
N CYS A 101 13.57 -27.44 -15.06
CA CYS A 101 14.57 -27.38 -16.15
C CYS A 101 14.00 -27.45 -17.58
N ALA A 102 12.92 -28.21 -17.79
CA ALA A 102 12.28 -28.34 -19.10
C ALA A 102 11.60 -27.05 -19.59
N LYS A 103 10.98 -26.27 -18.68
CA LYS A 103 10.38 -24.96 -19.01
C LYS A 103 11.43 -23.85 -19.07
N ILE A 104 12.53 -23.97 -18.31
CA ILE A 104 13.65 -23.03 -18.33
C ILE A 104 14.30 -22.96 -19.71
N LEU A 105 14.53 -24.08 -20.39
CA LEU A 105 15.25 -24.06 -21.67
C LEU A 105 14.44 -23.34 -22.76
N SER A 106 13.14 -23.62 -22.88
CA SER A 106 12.25 -22.92 -23.81
C SER A 106 12.07 -21.45 -23.44
N ASN A 107 12.00 -21.12 -22.14
CA ASN A 107 11.94 -19.73 -21.70
C ASN A 107 13.28 -19.00 -21.92
N LYS A 108 14.45 -19.64 -21.72
CA LYS A 108 15.78 -19.09 -22.04
C LYS A 108 15.94 -18.80 -23.53
N VAL A 109 15.41 -19.63 -24.43
CA VAL A 109 15.42 -19.34 -25.88
C VAL A 109 14.51 -18.14 -26.20
N LYS A 110 13.33 -18.06 -25.59
CA LYS A 110 12.44 -16.90 -25.72
C LYS A 110 13.04 -15.64 -25.08
N GLN A 111 13.79 -15.79 -24.00
CA GLN A 111 14.47 -14.73 -23.26
C GLN A 111 15.69 -14.25 -24.04
N LYS A 112 16.52 -15.13 -24.62
CA LYS A 112 17.60 -14.77 -25.57
C LYS A 112 17.10 -14.04 -26.82
N ARG A 113 15.91 -14.39 -27.33
CA ARG A 113 15.24 -13.66 -28.43
C ARG A 113 14.71 -12.29 -27.98
N LYS A 114 14.26 -12.16 -26.73
CA LYS A 114 13.90 -10.87 -26.09
C LYS A 114 15.13 -10.05 -25.67
N GLU A 115 16.25 -10.68 -25.32
CA GLU A 115 17.53 -10.10 -24.89
C GLU A 115 18.36 -9.54 -26.07
N LYS A 116 18.11 -9.99 -27.31
CA LYS A 116 18.57 -9.25 -28.51
C LYS A 116 17.91 -7.86 -28.61
N VAL A 117 16.79 -7.65 -27.93
CA VAL A 117 16.12 -6.37 -27.64
C VAL A 117 16.32 -6.02 -26.14
N GLY A 118 17.35 -6.59 -25.51
CA GLY A 118 17.71 -6.36 -24.12
C GLY A 118 18.65 -5.17 -24.02
N LYS A 119 18.16 -3.99 -24.39
CA LYS A 119 18.71 -2.78 -23.77
C LYS A 119 18.45 -2.92 -22.28
N TRP A 120 19.43 -2.58 -21.45
CA TRP A 120 19.27 -2.46 -20.01
C TRP A 120 18.22 -1.37 -19.74
N ASP A 121 16.96 -1.76 -19.85
CA ASP A 121 15.84 -0.84 -19.87
C ASP A 121 15.58 -0.38 -18.45
N VAL A 122 15.71 0.92 -18.25
CA VAL A 122 15.40 1.57 -16.99
C VAL A 122 13.90 1.33 -16.70
N PRO A 123 13.50 1.00 -15.45
CA PRO A 123 12.10 0.75 -15.09
C PRO A 123 11.10 1.85 -15.52
N LEU A 124 11.61 3.04 -15.79
CA LEU A 124 10.88 4.15 -16.40
C LEU A 124 11.61 4.62 -17.66
N PRO A 125 11.26 4.12 -18.85
CA PRO A 125 11.99 4.40 -20.08
C PRO A 125 11.73 5.80 -20.64
N LYS A 126 10.52 6.33 -20.45
CA LYS A 126 10.14 7.67 -20.93
C LYS A 126 9.44 8.45 -19.83
N VAL A 127 10.08 9.53 -19.40
CA VAL A 127 9.52 10.48 -18.44
C VAL A 127 8.82 11.60 -19.21
N ARG A 128 7.78 12.18 -18.60
CA ARG A 128 7.10 13.35 -19.16
C ARG A 128 8.09 14.51 -19.26
N PRO A 129 8.18 15.20 -20.42
CA PRO A 129 9.00 16.39 -20.52
C PRO A 129 8.41 17.48 -19.63
N VAL A 130 9.28 18.18 -18.88
CA VAL A 130 8.91 19.31 -18.03
C VAL A 130 9.27 20.59 -18.78
N ALA A 131 8.31 21.49 -18.95
CA ALA A 131 8.52 22.76 -19.61
C ALA A 131 9.29 23.75 -18.71
N GLU A 132 9.98 24.72 -19.30
CA GLU A 132 10.84 25.65 -18.57
C GLU A 132 10.08 26.61 -17.65
N ASP A 133 8.87 27.01 -18.04
CA ASP A 133 7.97 27.86 -17.26
C ASP A 133 7.48 27.17 -15.98
N GLU A 134 7.27 25.85 -16.03
CA GLU A 134 6.95 25.04 -14.85
C GLU A 134 8.15 24.93 -13.89
N MET A 135 9.37 24.85 -14.43
CA MET A 135 10.59 24.72 -13.67
C MET A 135 11.06 26.05 -13.05
N PHE A 136 10.89 27.17 -13.77
CA PHE A 136 11.44 28.46 -13.40
C PHE A 136 10.35 29.49 -13.10
N LYS A 137 10.19 29.78 -11.81
CA LYS A 137 9.36 30.90 -11.35
C LYS A 137 10.12 32.23 -11.49
N VAL A 138 9.48 33.21 -12.13
CA VAL A 138 10.04 34.57 -12.26
C VAL A 138 10.04 35.31 -10.92
N ILE A 139 11.19 35.86 -10.52
CA ILE A 139 11.29 36.76 -9.35
C ILE A 139 11.48 38.21 -9.83
N ARG A 140 10.61 39.10 -9.33
CA ARG A 140 10.72 40.54 -9.53
C ARG A 140 11.55 41.18 -8.41
N THR A 141 12.41 42.13 -8.76
CA THR A 141 13.38 42.77 -7.86
C THR A 141 13.28 44.31 -7.90
N GLY A 142 13.73 44.97 -6.82
CA GLY A 142 13.67 46.43 -6.64
C GLY A 142 12.37 46.93 -5.98
N LYS A 143 12.37 48.17 -5.47
CA LYS A 143 11.22 48.79 -4.78
C LYS A 143 9.95 48.79 -5.64
N ARG A 144 10.09 49.13 -6.92
CA ARG A 144 9.00 49.14 -7.92
C ARG A 144 8.78 47.80 -8.64
N LYS A 145 9.56 46.75 -8.31
CA LYS A 145 9.44 45.39 -8.88
C LYS A 145 9.47 45.31 -10.41
N THR A 146 10.15 46.23 -11.10
CA THR A 146 10.20 46.26 -12.57
C THR A 146 11.18 45.25 -13.16
N LYS A 147 12.23 44.86 -12.43
CA LYS A 147 13.29 43.99 -12.94
C LYS A 147 12.99 42.51 -12.68
N GLN A 148 12.96 41.68 -13.72
CA GLN A 148 12.48 40.28 -13.66
C GLN A 148 13.53 39.22 -14.06
N TRP A 149 14.80 39.58 -13.97
CA TRP A 149 15.91 38.77 -14.48
C TRP A 149 16.22 37.52 -13.64
N LYS A 150 15.77 37.49 -12.37
CA LYS A 150 15.97 36.35 -11.46
C LYS A 150 14.93 35.26 -11.68
N ARG A 151 15.36 34.00 -11.53
CA ARG A 151 14.54 32.80 -11.67
C ARG A 151 14.70 31.92 -10.42
N MET A 152 13.59 31.51 -9.81
CA MET A 152 13.56 30.52 -8.73
C MET A 152 13.26 29.15 -9.32
N ILE A 153 14.06 28.16 -8.95
CA ILE A 153 13.80 26.76 -9.30
C ILE A 153 12.75 26.22 -8.34
N THR A 154 11.64 25.72 -8.88
CA THR A 154 10.49 25.19 -8.12
C THR A 154 10.56 23.70 -7.86
N LYS A 155 11.34 22.98 -8.68
CA LYS A 155 11.55 21.54 -8.57
C LYS A 155 12.68 21.23 -7.61
N VAL A 156 12.71 19.99 -7.14
CA VAL A 156 13.73 19.54 -6.18
C VAL A 156 15.08 19.45 -6.87
N THR A 157 16.10 19.99 -6.21
CA THR A 157 17.46 20.07 -6.75
C THR A 157 18.45 19.34 -5.85
N PHE A 158 19.46 18.74 -6.47
CA PHE A 158 20.64 18.28 -5.76
C PHE A 158 21.69 19.40 -5.74
N VAL A 159 22.40 19.50 -4.63
CA VAL A 159 23.44 20.49 -4.40
C VAL A 159 24.58 19.77 -3.68
N GLY A 160 25.81 19.85 -4.22
CA GLY A 160 26.97 19.19 -3.62
C GLY A 160 27.33 19.75 -2.23
N GLN A 161 28.08 18.95 -1.45
CA GLN A 161 28.39 19.26 -0.05
C GLN A 161 29.16 20.59 0.14
N GLY A 162 30.00 20.98 -0.82
CA GLY A 162 30.75 22.25 -0.81
C GLY A 162 30.00 23.45 -1.42
N PHE A 163 28.67 23.43 -1.51
CA PHE A 163 27.95 24.51 -2.19
C PHE A 163 27.79 25.78 -1.34
N THR A 164 28.48 26.83 -1.75
CA THR A 164 28.28 28.19 -1.26
C THR A 164 27.44 29.01 -2.24
N ARG A 165 26.52 29.83 -1.73
CA ARG A 165 25.70 30.71 -2.58
C ARG A 165 26.54 31.82 -3.18
N LYS A 166 26.24 32.20 -4.43
CA LYS A 166 26.82 33.41 -5.04
C LYS A 166 26.21 34.66 -4.40
N PRO A 167 26.90 35.80 -4.40
CA PRO A 167 26.33 37.05 -3.93
C PRO A 167 25.01 37.38 -4.65
N PRO A 168 24.00 37.97 -3.97
CA PRO A 168 22.66 38.16 -4.52
C PRO A 168 22.58 38.97 -5.83
N LYS A 169 23.60 39.81 -6.10
CA LYS A 169 23.68 40.59 -7.34
C LYS A 169 24.05 39.74 -8.56
N TYR A 170 24.75 38.62 -8.36
CA TYR A 170 25.22 37.73 -9.43
C TYR A 170 24.44 36.40 -9.49
N GLU A 171 23.59 36.12 -8.50
CA GLU A 171 22.72 34.93 -8.48
C GLU A 171 21.45 35.17 -9.34
N LYS A 172 21.45 34.65 -10.58
CA LYS A 172 20.27 34.64 -11.46
C LYS A 172 19.32 33.49 -11.13
N PHE A 173 19.86 32.27 -10.97
CA PHE A 173 19.11 31.06 -10.66
C PHE A 173 19.19 30.75 -9.17
N ILE A 174 18.05 30.83 -8.50
CA ILE A 174 17.90 30.61 -7.07
C ILE A 174 17.43 29.18 -6.82
N ARG A 175 18.26 28.40 -6.13
CA ARG A 175 17.92 27.07 -5.59
C ARG A 175 17.56 27.22 -4.10
N PRO A 176 16.27 27.29 -3.72
CA PRO A 176 15.90 27.48 -2.32
C PRO A 176 16.33 26.28 -1.47
N THR A 177 16.74 26.52 -0.22
CA THR A 177 17.29 25.51 0.69
C THR A 177 16.30 24.37 0.98
N GLY A 178 15.02 24.67 1.17
CA GLY A 178 13.98 23.65 1.40
C GLY A 178 13.74 22.68 0.23
N LEU A 179 14.25 22.99 -0.96
CA LEU A 179 14.19 22.12 -2.14
C LEU A 179 15.56 21.49 -2.47
N ARG A 180 16.53 21.56 -1.56
CA ARG A 180 17.82 20.87 -1.70
C ARG A 180 17.74 19.54 -0.98
N ARG A 181 17.90 18.44 -1.71
CA ARG A 181 18.12 17.12 -1.09
C ARG A 181 19.62 16.86 -1.04
N ASN A 182 20.09 16.38 0.11
CA ASN A 182 21.38 15.76 0.23
C ASN A 182 21.21 14.27 -0.04
N ILE A 183 22.14 13.71 -0.81
CA ILE A 183 22.37 12.27 -0.93
C ILE A 183 23.60 11.97 -0.08
#